data_AF-A0A520A1U8-F1
#
_entry.id   AF-A0A520A1U8-F1
#
_cell.length_a   1.000
_cell.length_b   1.000
_cell.length_c   1.000
_cell.angle_alpha   90.00
_cell.angle_beta   90.00
_cell.angle_gamma   90.00
#
_symmetry.space_group_name_H-M   'P 1'
#
loop_
_entity.id
_entity.type
_entity.pdbx_description
1 polymer ?
#
loop_
_entity_poly.entity_id
_entity_poly.type
_entity_poly.pdbx_seq_one_letter_code
_entity_poly.pdbx_strand_id
1 'polypeptide(L)'
;MSWFIFNSFDAKRLLRRLLVLLLLAQAGPATAYSVLTHQSVIDSTWNKYLLPQLQQRYPGGNEEDWLLAKSYAYGGAIVQDMGYYPLGAALFTNLTHYVRS
;
A
#
# COMPACT_ATOMS: atom_id res chain seq x y z
N MET A 1 -38.50 2.75 -47.86
CA MET A 1 -38.86 1.78 -46.79
C MET A 1 -37.57 1.15 -46.28
N SER A 2 -36.86 1.85 -45.40
CA SER A 2 -35.52 1.49 -44.93
C SER A 2 -35.62 0.57 -43.71
N TRP A 3 -35.69 -0.73 -43.94
CA TRP A 3 -35.65 -1.73 -42.86
C TRP A 3 -34.27 -2.41 -42.82
N PHE A 4 -33.63 -2.29 -41.65
CA PHE A 4 -32.77 -3.30 -41.03
C PHE A 4 -31.39 -3.58 -41.64
N ILE A 5 -30.42 -2.71 -41.33
CA ILE A 5 -29.06 -3.18 -41.00
C ILE A 5 -28.72 -2.58 -39.63
N PHE A 6 -29.13 -3.25 -38.57
CA PHE A 6 -28.51 -3.04 -37.27
C PHE A 6 -27.07 -3.56 -37.40
N ASN A 7 -26.12 -2.64 -37.53
CA ASN A 7 -24.74 -2.95 -37.83
C ASN A 7 -24.18 -3.83 -36.69
N SER A 8 -23.75 -5.05 -36.98
CA SER A 8 -23.24 -6.00 -35.96
C SER A 8 -22.06 -5.43 -35.18
N PHE A 9 -21.37 -4.44 -35.76
CA PHE A 9 -20.35 -3.62 -35.13
C PHE A 9 -20.87 -2.79 -33.96
N ASP A 10 -22.06 -2.20 -34.07
CA ASP A 10 -22.68 -1.41 -33.01
C ASP A 10 -23.20 -2.30 -31.88
N ALA A 11 -23.72 -3.49 -32.21
CA ALA A 11 -24.13 -4.48 -31.21
C ALA A 11 -22.94 -4.96 -30.35
N LYS A 12 -21.78 -5.23 -30.96
CA LYS A 12 -20.56 -5.61 -30.21
C LYS A 12 -20.02 -4.47 -29.36
N ARG A 13 -20.09 -3.22 -29.85
CA ARG A 13 -19.72 -2.02 -29.08
C ARG A 13 -20.64 -1.81 -27.87
N LEU A 14 -21.95 -1.99 -28.05
CA LEU A 14 -22.93 -1.91 -26.97
C LEU A 14 -22.72 -3.00 -25.93
N LEU A 15 -22.53 -4.25 -26.36
CA LEU A 15 -22.24 -5.36 -25.46
C LEU A 15 -20.96 -5.13 -24.65
N ARG A 16 -19.90 -4.64 -25.29
CA ARG A 16 -18.63 -4.33 -24.60
C ARG A 16 -18.81 -3.20 -23.59
N ARG A 17 -19.59 -2.16 -23.90
CA ARG A 17 -19.92 -1.08 -22.95
C ARG A 17 -20.72 -1.60 -21.77
N LEU A 18 -21.73 -2.44 -22.02
CA LEU A 18 -22.53 -3.06 -20.97
C LEU A 18 -21.68 -3.96 -20.06
N LEU A 19 -20.75 -4.75 -20.62
CA LEU A 19 -19.82 -5.55 -19.85
C LEU A 19 -18.90 -4.71 -18.97
N VAL A 20 -18.35 -3.61 -19.51
CA VAL A 20 -17.51 -2.69 -18.72
C VAL A 20 -18.32 -2.05 -17.60
N LEU A 21 -19.54 -1.59 -17.88
CA LEU A 21 -20.42 -1.02 -16.86
C LEU A 21 -20.82 -2.03 -15.80
N LEU A 22 -21.10 -3.27 -16.18
CA LEU A 22 -21.40 -4.36 -15.25
C LEU A 22 -20.19 -4.64 -14.34
N LEU A 23 -18.97 -4.68 -14.88
CA LEU A 23 -17.75 -4.87 -14.09
C LEU A 23 -17.49 -3.70 -13.13
N LEU A 24 -17.71 -2.46 -13.57
CA LEU A 24 -17.54 -1.27 -12.74
C LEU A 24 -18.62 -1.15 -11.67
N ALA A 25 -19.84 -1.63 -11.91
CA ALA A 25 -20.91 -1.65 -10.93
C ALA A 25 -20.59 -2.53 -9.70
N GLN A 26 -19.65 -3.47 -9.84
CA GLN A 26 -19.17 -4.32 -8.75
C GLN A 26 -18.03 -3.68 -7.94
N ALA A 27 -17.56 -2.48 -8.30
CA ALA A 27 -16.49 -1.80 -7.59
C ALA A 27 -17.00 -1.29 -6.23
N GLY A 28 -16.61 -1.96 -5.14
CA GLY A 28 -16.85 -1.49 -3.78
C GLY A 28 -15.93 -0.33 -3.38
N PRO A 29 -16.25 0.39 -2.28
CA PRO A 29 -15.37 1.41 -1.74
C PRO A 29 -14.00 0.82 -1.39
N ALA A 30 -12.94 1.35 -2.00
CA ALA A 30 -11.57 0.98 -1.67
C ALA A 30 -11.12 1.77 -0.44
N THR A 31 -11.19 1.16 0.74
CA THR A 31 -10.62 1.73 1.98
C THR A 31 -9.11 1.50 1.98
N ALA A 32 -8.38 2.26 1.17
CA ALA A 32 -6.92 2.16 1.05
C ALA A 32 -6.18 3.00 2.11
N TYR A 33 -6.74 3.15 3.30
CA TYR A 33 -6.08 3.81 4.42
C TYR A 33 -5.69 2.76 5.46
N SER A 34 -4.43 2.33 5.43
CA SER A 34 -3.88 1.46 6.46
C SER A 34 -2.57 2.05 6.95
N VAL A 35 -2.67 2.68 8.13
CA VAL A 35 -1.60 3.23 8.97
C VAL A 35 -0.42 2.26 9.08
N LEU A 36 -0.66 0.95 9.08
CA LEU A 36 0.39 -0.04 9.36
C LEU A 36 0.93 -0.72 8.10
N THR A 37 0.57 -0.26 6.90
CA THR A 37 1.02 -0.89 5.64
C THR A 37 2.54 -0.86 5.51
N HIS A 38 3.20 0.22 5.94
CA HIS A 38 4.66 0.27 5.90
C HIS A 38 5.31 -0.70 6.89
N GLN A 39 4.67 -0.97 8.03
CA GLN A 39 5.15 -2.00 8.96
C GLN A 39 4.87 -3.42 8.44
N SER A 40 3.78 -3.64 7.70
CA SER A 40 3.49 -4.95 7.11
C SER A 40 4.51 -5.36 6.04
N VAL A 41 5.13 -4.38 5.36
CA VAL A 41 6.29 -4.63 4.48
C VAL A 41 7.45 -5.23 5.29
N ILE A 42 7.76 -4.68 6.46
CA ILE A 42 8.79 -5.25 7.35
C ILE A 42 8.40 -6.66 7.76
N ASP A 43 7.15 -6.92 8.14
CA ASP A 43 6.70 -8.27 8.52
C ASP A 43 6.83 -9.29 7.40
N SER A 44 6.39 -8.93 6.20
CA SER A 44 6.42 -9.82 5.04
C SER A 44 7.84 -10.15 4.57
N THR A 45 8.81 -9.28 4.89
CA THR A 45 10.20 -9.41 4.45
C THR A 45 11.16 -9.84 5.55
N TRP A 46 10.77 -9.77 6.83
CA TRP A 46 11.65 -9.95 7.98
C TRP A 46 12.41 -11.28 7.93
N ASN A 47 11.69 -12.39 8.01
CA ASN A 47 12.29 -13.72 8.06
C ASN A 47 12.94 -14.12 6.73
N LYS A 48 12.39 -13.62 5.61
CA LYS A 48 12.82 -14.04 4.27
C LYS A 48 14.07 -13.32 3.79
N TYR A 49 14.25 -12.05 4.16
CA TYR A 49 15.30 -11.20 3.60
C TYR A 49 16.09 -10.42 4.66
N LEU A 50 15.42 -9.75 5.60
CA LEU A 50 16.10 -8.83 6.53
C LEU A 50 16.92 -9.58 7.59
N LEU A 51 16.30 -10.52 8.30
CA LEU A 51 16.96 -11.29 9.36
C LEU A 51 18.17 -12.10 8.85
N PRO A 52 18.09 -12.82 7.72
CA PRO A 52 19.25 -13.52 7.17
C PRO A 52 20.43 -12.59 6.85
N GLN A 53 20.17 -11.39 6.31
CA GLN A 53 21.22 -10.41 6.03
C GLN A 53 21.84 -9.84 7.30
N LEU A 54 21.03 -9.59 8.34
CA LEU A 54 21.52 -9.15 9.64
C LEU A 54 22.40 -10.21 10.30
N GLN A 55 21.97 -11.47 10.31
CA GLN A 55 22.75 -12.59 10.86
C GLN A 55 24.08 -12.79 10.13
N GLN A 56 24.10 -12.60 8.80
CA GLN A 56 25.33 -12.66 8.01
C GLN A 56 26.28 -11.49 8.35
N ARG A 57 25.74 -10.28 8.53
CA ARG A 57 26.53 -9.08 8.79
C ARG A 57 27.06 -8.99 10.23
N TYR A 58 26.27 -9.52 11.17
CA TYR A 58 26.49 -9.46 12.62
C TYR A 58 26.42 -10.89 13.21
N PRO A 59 27.43 -11.73 12.95
CA PRO A 59 27.46 -13.09 13.50
C PRO A 59 27.58 -13.03 15.02
N GLY A 60 26.65 -13.69 15.73
CA GLY A 60 26.63 -13.77 17.20
C GLY A 60 25.47 -13.06 17.89
N GLY A 61 24.57 -12.39 17.16
CA GLY A 61 23.37 -11.81 17.76
C GLY A 61 22.38 -12.85 18.28
N ASN A 62 21.71 -12.51 19.36
CA ASN A 62 20.69 -13.33 20.01
C ASN A 62 19.26 -12.87 19.65
N GLU A 63 18.25 -13.55 20.19
CA GLU A 63 16.84 -13.22 19.90
C GLU A 63 16.46 -11.79 20.32
N GLU A 64 17.01 -11.28 21.42
CA GLU A 64 16.77 -9.92 21.89
C GLU A 64 17.36 -8.88 20.92
N ASP A 65 18.56 -9.15 20.37
CA ASP A 65 19.17 -8.29 19.36
C ASP A 65 18.31 -8.23 18.09
N TRP A 66 17.74 -9.36 17.67
CA TRP A 66 16.87 -9.43 16.50
C TRP A 66 15.53 -8.74 16.74
N LEU A 67 14.96 -8.87 17.94
CA LEU A 67 13.76 -8.16 18.34
C LEU A 67 13.99 -6.64 18.34
N LEU A 68 15.11 -6.20 18.92
CA LEU A 68 15.50 -4.79 18.96
C LEU A 68 15.73 -4.25 17.54
N ALA A 69 16.46 -4.98 16.70
CA ALA A 69 16.67 -4.63 15.30
C ALA A 69 15.34 -4.50 14.53
N LYS A 70 14.38 -5.40 14.77
CA LYS A 70 13.04 -5.31 14.14
C LYS A 70 12.29 -4.06 14.58
N SER A 71 12.42 -3.66 15.86
CA SER A 71 11.79 -2.44 16.37
C SER A 71 12.33 -1.17 15.68
N TYR A 72 13.64 -1.12 15.42
CA TYR A 72 14.24 -0.03 14.64
C TYR A 72 13.73 -0.01 13.20
N ALA A 73 13.60 -1.18 12.57
CA ALA A 73 13.04 -1.28 11.21
C ALA A 73 11.59 -0.80 11.15
N TYR A 74 10.75 -1.16 12.14
CA TYR A 74 9.39 -0.63 12.25
C TYR A 74 9.34 0.88 12.44
N GLY A 75 10.18 1.43 13.33
CA GLY A 75 10.27 2.87 13.56
C GLY A 75 10.66 3.62 12.28
N GLY A 76 11.68 3.14 11.57
CA GLY A 76 12.11 3.71 10.29
C GLY A 76 11.04 3.62 9.20
N ALA A 77 10.27 2.53 9.16
CA ALA A 77 9.20 2.35 8.19
C ALA A 77 8.01 3.30 8.40
N ILE A 78 7.74 3.74 9.64
CA ILE A 78 6.55 4.53 9.96
C ILE A 78 6.84 6.02 10.17
N VAL A 79 8.06 6.42 10.53
CA VAL A 79 8.36 7.80 10.98
C VAL A 79 7.97 8.89 9.97
N GLN A 80 8.10 8.63 8.67
CA GLN A 80 7.77 9.60 7.62
C GLN A 80 6.26 9.79 7.45
N ASP A 81 5.48 8.75 7.74
CA ASP A 81 4.03 8.76 7.61
C ASP A 81 3.34 9.39 8.82
N MET A 82 4.00 9.37 9.98
CA MET A 82 3.45 9.92 11.23
C MET A 82 3.06 11.40 11.11
N GLY A 83 3.70 12.15 10.21
CA GLY A 83 3.33 13.54 9.92
C GLY A 83 2.02 13.71 9.18
N TYR A 84 1.60 12.70 8.42
CA TYR A 84 0.45 12.72 7.52
C TYR A 84 -0.77 11.98 8.08
N TYR A 85 -0.70 11.45 9.31
CA TYR A 85 -1.81 10.73 9.90
C TYR A 85 -2.96 11.67 10.31
N PRO A 86 -4.20 11.37 9.89
CA PRO A 86 -5.36 12.06 10.41
C PRO A 86 -5.44 11.79 11.91
N LEU A 87 -5.62 12.84 12.71
CA LEU A 87 -5.59 12.79 14.19
C LEU A 87 -4.21 12.48 14.80
N GLY A 88 -3.13 12.59 14.02
CA GLY A 88 -1.76 12.51 14.52
C GLY A 88 -1.39 13.68 15.43
N ALA A 89 -0.27 13.56 16.14
CA ALA A 89 0.24 14.64 16.98
C ALA A 89 0.80 15.78 16.13
N ALA A 90 0.33 17.01 16.35
CA ALA A 90 0.79 18.21 15.64
C ALA A 90 2.31 18.38 15.68
N LEU A 91 2.96 17.94 16.77
CA LEU A 91 4.42 17.90 16.88
C LEU A 91 5.06 17.08 15.75
N PHE A 92 4.60 15.84 15.52
CA PHE A 92 5.16 14.98 14.48
C PHE A 92 4.90 15.55 13.09
N THR A 93 3.70 16.09 12.85
CA THR A 93 3.40 16.84 11.63
C THR A 93 4.40 17.96 11.42
N ASN A 94 4.64 18.81 12.42
CA ASN A 94 5.55 19.95 12.29
C ASN A 94 7.03 19.53 12.10
N LEU A 95 7.46 18.42 12.68
CA LEU A 95 8.84 17.93 12.56
C LEU A 95 9.11 17.21 11.23
N THR A 96 8.10 16.60 10.63
CA THR A 96 8.25 15.74 9.44
C THR A 96 7.67 16.37 8.17
N HIS A 97 6.80 17.38 8.29
CA HIS A 97 6.47 18.24 7.16
C HIS A 97 7.71 19.04 6.78
N TYR A 98 8.17 18.87 5.55
CA TYR A 98 9.16 19.75 4.94
C TYR A 98 8.70 21.20 5.13
N VAL A 99 9.58 22.04 5.69
CA VAL A 99 9.43 23.49 5.72
C VAL A 99 9.14 23.94 4.29
N ARG A 100 7.88 24.21 3.99
CA ARG A 100 7.52 25.03 2.83
C ARG A 100 7.77 26.46 3.27
N SER A 101 8.90 27.02 2.82
CA SER A 101 9.15 28.46 2.81
C SER A 101 8.06 29.20 2.06
#